data_AF-A0AAD5MDI2-F1
#
_entry.id   AF-A0AAD5MDI2-F1
#
_cell.length_a   1.000
_cell.length_b   1.000
_cell.length_c   1.000
_cell.angle_alpha   90.00
_cell.angle_beta   90.00
_cell.angle_gamma   90.00
#
_symmetry.space_group_name_H-M   'P 1'
#
loop_
_entity.id
_entity.type
_entity.pdbx_description
1 polymer ?
#
loop_
_entity_poly.entity_id
_entity_poly.type
_entity_poly.pdbx_seq_one_letter_code
_entity_poly.pdbx_strand_id
1 'polypeptide(L)'
;MPLIIGRVIAFISCCLYLSVELLTDGRRYLMMFCYILLGIATSSSSILRSYIAAVSATGDRARAYSVFVIANMFSILVGPICQLMFSSIRYPGFVLIEGFLKFHIFSAPIWIATLTNFVSVAIIHYGLKDVDSMNVTNEMGNLFDLENVKALMKRVLSMDLNWPLILLCWLERMLTSLNIASLYAVFSPFFQWVLIGVGVLATIVSVAFIVFRFGNLISPRCTFLIAVSLAIAMYAVSYPYEFISHKMQPYNKTIGSGCDTRQYTWCDTAYGTLWPIFVIPVVTWLGTGVSLAAISLDTTYSKVLGKIDQNIMQGAMVVADDASQILGPVYAASLFTSKGLENAVDCK
;
A
#
# COMPACT_ATOMS: atom_id res chain seq x y z
N MET A 1 22.07 9.67 1.57
CA MET A 1 22.28 9.10 2.94
C MET A 1 21.00 8.55 3.62
N PRO A 2 19.87 9.28 3.74
CA PRO A 2 18.69 8.81 4.50
C PRO A 2 18.00 7.55 3.93
N LEU A 3 18.02 7.39 2.60
CA LEU A 3 17.47 6.21 1.92
C LEU A 3 18.19 4.90 2.31
N ILE A 4 19.52 4.97 2.52
CA ILE A 4 20.33 3.82 2.94
C ILE A 4 19.95 3.43 4.38
N ILE A 5 19.81 4.41 5.27
CA ILE A 5 19.42 4.17 6.67
C ILE A 5 18.09 3.41 6.74
N GLY A 6 17.07 3.84 5.97
CA GLY A 6 15.79 3.14 5.90
C GLY A 6 15.92 1.67 5.45
N ARG A 7 16.77 1.38 4.46
CA ARG A 7 17.00 0.00 3.97
C ARG A 7 17.83 -0.85 4.93
N VAL A 8 18.78 -0.25 5.64
CA VAL A 8 19.54 -0.93 6.70
C VAL A 8 18.61 -1.29 7.86
N ILE A 9 17.69 -0.39 8.26
CA ILE A 9 16.67 -0.67 9.28
C ILE A 9 15.78 -1.85 8.83
N ALA A 10 15.32 -1.87 7.57
CA ALA A 10 14.55 -3.00 7.03
C ALA A 10 15.35 -4.31 7.09
N PHE A 11 16.62 -4.28 6.68
CA PHE A 11 17.50 -5.46 6.72
C PHE A 11 17.67 -5.99 8.14
N ILE A 12 17.99 -5.11 9.10
CA ILE A 12 18.09 -5.47 10.52
C ILE A 12 16.78 -6.09 11.01
N SER A 13 15.64 -5.49 10.67
CA SER A 13 14.34 -6.01 11.05
C SER A 13 14.06 -7.40 10.47
N CYS A 14 14.47 -7.68 9.23
CA CYS A 14 14.33 -9.01 8.64
C CYS A 14 15.24 -10.04 9.34
N CYS A 15 16.48 -9.68 9.66
CA CYS A 15 17.39 -10.55 10.42
C CYS A 15 16.85 -10.85 11.83
N LEU A 16 16.29 -9.84 12.52
CA LEU A 16 15.63 -10.02 13.80
C LEU A 16 14.41 -10.95 13.69
N TYR A 17 13.59 -10.79 12.63
CA TYR A 17 12.44 -11.65 12.39
C TYR A 17 12.86 -13.12 12.18
N LEU A 18 13.91 -13.37 11.39
CA LEU A 18 14.45 -14.72 11.20
C LEU A 18 14.97 -15.35 12.50
N SER A 19 15.35 -14.52 13.47
CA SER A 19 15.83 -14.93 14.78
C SER A 19 14.71 -15.11 15.81
N VAL A 20 13.44 -14.88 15.47
CA VAL A 20 12.31 -14.96 16.42
C VAL A 20 12.16 -16.35 17.03
N GLU A 21 12.49 -17.40 16.28
CA GLU A 21 12.34 -18.78 16.75
C GLU A 21 13.37 -19.19 17.82
N LEU A 22 14.49 -18.45 17.93
CA LEU A 22 15.51 -18.67 18.97
C LEU A 22 14.97 -18.37 20.37
N LEU A 23 14.00 -17.47 20.49
CA LEU A 23 13.39 -17.13 21.76
C LEU A 23 12.44 -18.24 22.20
N THR A 24 12.63 -18.76 23.41
CA THR A 24 11.70 -19.69 24.05
C THR A 24 10.41 -18.97 24.49
N ASP A 25 10.54 -17.73 24.97
CA ASP A 25 9.44 -16.90 25.46
C ASP A 25 9.47 -15.49 24.84
N GLY A 26 8.32 -14.81 24.79
CA GLY A 26 8.25 -13.40 24.40
C GLY A 26 8.27 -13.10 22.89
N ARG A 27 8.13 -14.12 22.02
CA ARG A 27 8.14 -13.99 20.54
C ARG A 27 7.22 -12.88 20.00
N ARG A 28 6.04 -12.70 20.61
CA ARG A 28 5.06 -11.68 20.22
C ARG A 28 5.62 -10.25 20.29
N TYR A 29 6.44 -9.96 21.30
CA TYR A 29 7.00 -8.62 21.51
C TYR A 29 8.12 -8.35 20.50
N LEU A 30 8.95 -9.36 20.20
CA LEU A 30 9.97 -9.23 19.15
C LEU A 30 9.32 -9.06 17.77
N MET A 31 8.28 -9.83 17.44
CA MET A 31 7.54 -9.65 16.19
C MET A 31 6.94 -8.24 16.09
N MET A 32 6.32 -7.74 17.16
CA MET A 32 5.80 -6.37 17.20
C MET A 32 6.91 -5.34 16.96
N PHE A 33 8.07 -5.51 17.60
CA PHE A 33 9.22 -4.65 17.39
C PHE A 33 9.73 -4.68 15.93
N CYS A 34 9.83 -5.86 15.32
CA CYS A 34 10.16 -6.00 13.90
C CYS A 34 9.16 -5.24 13.00
N TYR A 35 7.85 -5.34 13.27
CA TYR A 35 6.87 -4.59 12.49
C TYR A 35 6.99 -3.07 12.64
N ILE A 36 7.36 -2.58 13.83
CA ILE A 36 7.67 -1.16 14.04
C ILE A 36 8.87 -0.74 13.18
N LEU A 37 9.95 -1.52 13.18
CA LEU A 37 11.13 -1.22 12.37
C LEU A 37 10.83 -1.25 10.86
N LEU A 38 10.05 -2.23 10.40
CA LEU A 38 9.58 -2.27 9.00
C LEU A 38 8.71 -1.06 8.64
N GLY A 39 7.84 -0.62 9.55
CA GLY A 39 7.05 0.60 9.39
C GLY A 39 7.92 1.87 9.30
N ILE A 40 8.96 1.98 10.12
CA ILE A 40 9.94 3.08 9.99
C ILE A 40 10.64 3.00 8.64
N ALA A 41 10.99 1.80 8.16
CA ALA A 41 11.67 1.63 6.90
C ALA A 41 10.80 1.94 5.67
N THR A 42 9.48 1.75 5.72
CA THR A 42 8.57 2.06 4.59
C THR A 42 8.50 3.56 4.29
N SER A 43 8.79 4.42 5.27
CA SER A 43 8.90 5.88 5.12
C SER A 43 9.96 6.29 4.07
N SER A 44 10.93 5.43 3.77
CA SER A 44 11.96 5.63 2.73
C SER A 44 11.38 5.89 1.33
N SER A 45 10.14 5.46 1.07
CA SER A 45 9.41 5.73 -0.17
C SER A 45 9.09 7.22 -0.37
N SER A 46 8.86 7.98 0.70
CA SER A 46 8.62 9.43 0.63
C SER A 46 9.85 10.20 0.13
N ILE A 47 11.04 9.81 0.60
CA ILE A 47 12.34 10.36 0.19
C ILE A 47 12.62 10.03 -1.28
N LEU A 48 12.24 8.84 -1.74
CA LEU A 48 12.39 8.48 -3.14
C LEU A 48 11.46 9.31 -4.04
N ARG A 49 10.22 9.59 -3.62
CA ARG A 49 9.30 10.45 -4.38
C ARG A 49 9.82 11.88 -4.50
N SER A 50 10.38 12.44 -3.44
CA SER A 50 10.95 13.80 -3.49
C SER A 50 12.25 13.85 -4.30
N TYR A 51 13.08 12.81 -4.24
CA TYR A 51 14.25 12.67 -5.13
C TYR A 51 13.84 12.62 -6.60
N ILE A 52 12.82 11.83 -6.95
CA ILE A 52 12.27 11.78 -8.31
C ILE A 52 11.81 13.17 -8.76
N ALA A 53 11.15 13.94 -7.89
CA ALA A 53 10.73 15.29 -8.20
C ALA A 53 11.89 16.25 -8.46
N ALA A 54 12.97 16.12 -7.70
CA ALA A 54 14.15 16.98 -7.78
C ALA A 54 14.96 16.74 -9.07
N VAL A 55 15.07 15.49 -9.52
CA VAL A 55 15.85 15.12 -10.71
C VAL A 55 15.03 15.19 -12.01
N SER A 56 13.71 15.03 -11.94
CA SER A 56 12.85 15.01 -13.14
C SER A 56 12.43 16.41 -13.61
N ALA A 57 12.47 16.61 -14.93
CA ALA A 57 11.85 17.77 -15.58
C ALA A 57 10.31 17.69 -15.50
N THR A 58 9.62 18.84 -15.54
CA THR A 58 8.16 18.92 -15.41
C THR A 58 7.38 18.15 -16.49
N GLY A 59 7.96 18.04 -17.70
CA GLY A 59 7.41 17.23 -18.80
C GLY A 59 7.54 15.73 -18.57
N ASP A 60 8.70 15.27 -18.10
CA ASP A 60 9.00 13.84 -17.91
C ASP A 60 8.57 13.30 -16.55
N ARG A 61 8.18 14.16 -15.61
CA ARG A 61 7.79 13.81 -14.25
C ARG A 61 6.69 12.75 -14.19
N ALA A 62 5.70 12.83 -15.08
CA ALA A 62 4.63 11.83 -15.16
C ALA A 62 5.18 10.43 -15.48
N ARG A 63 6.18 10.37 -16.37
CA ARG A 63 6.84 9.12 -16.76
C ARG A 63 7.74 8.59 -15.64
N ALA A 64 8.43 9.47 -14.91
CA ALA A 64 9.25 9.06 -13.77
C ALA A 64 8.39 8.47 -12.63
N TYR A 65 7.27 9.11 -12.30
CA TYR A 65 6.34 8.59 -11.30
C TYR A 65 5.62 7.33 -11.77
N SER A 66 5.31 7.17 -13.06
CA SER A 66 4.72 5.92 -13.54
C SER A 66 5.67 4.73 -13.38
N VAL A 67 6.99 4.90 -13.57
CA VAL A 67 7.98 3.84 -13.27
C VAL A 67 7.98 3.48 -11.78
N PHE A 68 7.92 4.48 -10.89
CA PHE A 68 7.81 4.25 -9.45
C PHE A 68 6.52 3.49 -9.09
N VAL A 69 5.39 3.84 -9.69
CA VAL A 69 4.12 3.15 -9.47
C VAL A 69 4.16 1.72 -10.02
N ILE A 70 4.75 1.48 -11.19
CA ILE A 70 4.94 0.11 -11.73
C ILE A 70 5.71 -0.76 -10.74
N ALA A 71 6.81 -0.25 -10.18
CA ALA A 71 7.60 -1.00 -9.22
C ALA A 71 6.77 -1.36 -7.96
N ASN A 72 5.93 -0.44 -7.50
CA ASN A 72 5.02 -0.70 -6.38
C ASN A 72 3.95 -1.76 -6.73
N MET A 73 3.33 -1.65 -7.90
CA MET A 73 2.32 -2.62 -8.37
C MET A 73 2.92 -4.02 -8.60
N PHE A 74 4.15 -4.07 -9.13
CA PHE A 74 4.89 -5.31 -9.27
C PHE A 74 5.18 -5.95 -7.91
N SER A 75 5.48 -5.15 -6.87
CA SER A 75 5.65 -5.67 -5.51
C SER A 75 4.36 -6.31 -4.96
N ILE A 76 3.19 -5.73 -5.27
CA ILE A 76 1.88 -6.30 -4.88
C ILE A 76 1.65 -7.66 -5.56
N LEU A 77 2.10 -7.83 -6.80
CA LEU A 77 2.03 -9.09 -7.53
C LEU A 77 3.00 -10.15 -6.99
N VAL A 78 4.25 -9.78 -6.76
CA VAL A 78 5.31 -10.72 -6.34
C VAL A 78 5.03 -11.30 -4.96
N GLY A 79 4.44 -10.53 -4.03
CA GLY A 79 4.17 -10.99 -2.67
C GLY A 79 3.37 -12.30 -2.60
N PRO A 80 2.12 -12.36 -3.11
CA PRO A 80 1.30 -13.57 -3.12
C PRO A 80 1.92 -14.71 -3.93
N ILE A 81 2.60 -14.41 -5.05
CA ILE A 81 3.28 -15.44 -5.84
C ILE A 81 4.38 -16.11 -5.02
N CYS A 82 5.20 -15.33 -4.30
CA CYS A 82 6.19 -15.88 -3.38
C CYS A 82 5.52 -16.70 -2.27
N GLN A 83 4.42 -16.22 -1.69
CA GLN A 83 3.69 -16.98 -0.66
C GLN A 83 3.17 -18.33 -1.19
N LEU A 84 2.61 -18.37 -2.40
CA LEU A 84 2.14 -19.59 -3.03
C LEU A 84 3.29 -20.53 -3.37
N MET A 85 4.42 -20.01 -3.87
CA MET A 85 5.61 -20.80 -4.20
C MET A 85 6.16 -21.56 -2.99
N PHE A 86 6.12 -20.95 -1.79
CA PHE A 86 6.57 -21.60 -0.55
C PHE A 86 5.46 -22.30 0.23
N SER A 87 4.22 -22.30 -0.26
CA SER A 87 3.09 -22.97 0.40
C SER A 87 3.28 -24.49 0.53
N SER A 88 4.08 -25.09 -0.36
CA SER A 88 4.43 -26.51 -0.31
C SER A 88 5.34 -26.87 0.88
N ILE A 89 6.03 -25.90 1.49
CA ILE A 89 6.98 -26.13 2.59
C ILE A 89 6.24 -25.97 3.92
N ARG A 90 5.56 -27.03 4.35
CA ARG A 90 4.78 -27.03 5.58
C ARG A 90 5.68 -26.96 6.83
N TYR A 91 5.18 -26.32 7.89
CA TYR A 91 5.83 -26.32 9.20
C TYR A 91 6.01 -27.76 9.72
N PRO A 92 7.15 -28.15 10.35
CA PRO A 92 8.26 -27.33 10.85
C PRO A 92 9.35 -26.96 9.81
N GLY A 93 9.19 -27.36 8.55
CA GLY A 93 10.11 -27.02 7.47
C GLY A 93 11.49 -27.69 7.56
N PHE A 94 12.49 -27.11 6.90
CA PHE A 94 13.87 -27.58 6.90
C PHE A 94 14.67 -26.89 8.01
N VAL A 95 15.44 -27.65 8.78
CA VAL A 95 16.39 -27.09 9.75
C VAL A 95 17.70 -26.81 9.02
N LEU A 96 18.06 -25.54 8.83
CA LEU A 96 19.35 -25.16 8.20
C LEU A 96 20.48 -25.22 9.21
N ILE A 97 20.22 -24.80 10.45
CA ILE A 97 21.17 -24.83 11.56
C ILE A 97 20.40 -25.31 12.79
N GLU A 98 20.83 -26.43 13.38
CA GLU A 98 20.23 -26.96 14.60
C GLU A 98 20.18 -25.89 15.69
N GLY A 99 18.98 -25.64 16.22
CA GLY A 99 18.75 -24.65 17.26
C GLY A 99 18.73 -23.18 16.81
N PHE A 100 19.17 -22.83 15.60
CA PHE A 100 19.30 -21.42 15.19
C PHE A 100 18.40 -21.00 14.03
N LEU A 101 18.25 -21.83 12.99
CA LEU A 101 17.64 -21.38 11.73
C LEU A 101 16.74 -22.46 11.12
N LYS A 102 15.44 -22.20 11.06
CA LYS A 102 14.47 -23.04 10.36
C LYS A 102 13.87 -22.32 9.16
N PHE A 103 13.74 -23.06 8.07
CA PHE A 103 13.12 -22.60 6.83
C PHE A 103 11.77 -23.26 6.65
N HIS A 104 10.72 -22.49 6.86
CA HIS A 104 9.33 -22.89 6.76
C HIS A 104 8.53 -21.81 6.03
N ILE A 105 7.25 -22.10 5.74
CA ILE A 105 6.32 -21.19 5.05
C ILE A 105 6.35 -19.74 5.57
N PHE A 106 6.45 -19.55 6.90
CA PHE A 106 6.49 -18.20 7.49
C PHE A 106 7.85 -17.49 7.41
N SER A 107 8.98 -18.20 7.27
CA SER A 107 10.32 -17.57 7.21
C SER A 107 10.83 -17.39 5.78
N ALA A 108 10.36 -18.20 4.83
CA ALA A 108 10.79 -18.16 3.43
C ALA A 108 10.60 -16.77 2.76
N PRO A 109 9.47 -16.05 2.91
CA PRO A 109 9.34 -14.71 2.36
C PRO A 109 10.32 -13.69 2.96
N ILE A 110 10.69 -13.84 4.24
CA ILE A 110 11.65 -12.94 4.89
C ILE A 110 13.06 -13.14 4.35
N TRP A 111 13.45 -14.36 3.97
CA TRP A 111 14.74 -14.58 3.30
C TRP A 111 14.85 -13.79 1.99
N ILE A 112 13.80 -13.82 1.17
CA ILE A 112 13.74 -13.02 -0.05
C ILE A 112 13.77 -11.53 0.29
N ALA A 113 13.00 -11.08 1.27
CA ALA A 113 13.01 -9.68 1.71
C ALA A 113 14.39 -9.23 2.23
N THR A 114 15.13 -10.12 2.90
CA THR A 114 16.48 -9.84 3.40
C THR A 114 17.45 -9.65 2.23
N LEU A 115 17.40 -10.55 1.24
CA LEU A 115 18.23 -10.48 0.03
C LEU A 115 17.91 -9.22 -0.79
N THR A 116 16.63 -8.90 -1.00
CA THR A 116 16.24 -7.71 -1.77
C THR A 116 16.62 -6.41 -1.08
N ASN A 117 16.55 -6.34 0.26
CA ASN A 117 17.04 -5.17 1.00
C ASN A 117 18.57 -5.04 0.89
N PHE A 118 19.32 -6.13 0.97
CA PHE A 118 20.78 -6.11 0.77
C PHE A 118 21.15 -5.60 -0.63
N VAL A 119 20.52 -6.14 -1.67
CA VAL A 119 20.72 -5.70 -3.06
C VAL A 119 20.31 -4.22 -3.22
N SER A 120 19.21 -3.79 -2.58
CA SER A 120 18.78 -2.39 -2.61
C SER A 120 19.82 -1.45 -2.01
N VAL A 121 20.45 -1.82 -0.88
CA VAL A 121 21.53 -1.03 -0.28
C VAL A 121 22.72 -0.90 -1.24
N ALA A 122 23.11 -2.00 -1.89
CA ALA A 122 24.19 -1.98 -2.88
C ALA A 122 23.86 -1.07 -4.09
N ILE A 123 22.64 -1.17 -4.63
CA ILE A 123 22.19 -0.32 -5.74
C ILE A 123 22.18 1.16 -5.34
N ILE A 124 21.70 1.49 -4.14
CA ILE A 124 21.67 2.89 -3.68
C ILE A 124 23.10 3.40 -3.49
N HIS A 125 23.98 2.61 -2.90
CA HIS A 125 25.35 3.04 -2.60
C HIS A 125 26.20 3.26 -3.85
N TYR A 126 26.09 2.38 -4.85
CA TYR A 126 26.90 2.46 -6.07
C TYR A 126 26.21 3.17 -7.24
N GLY A 127 24.87 3.19 -7.28
CA GLY A 127 24.10 3.65 -8.43
C GLY A 127 23.40 5.00 -8.25
N LEU A 128 23.15 5.44 -7.02
CA LEU A 128 22.48 6.72 -6.77
C LEU A 128 23.50 7.84 -6.62
N LYS A 129 23.48 8.80 -7.56
CA LYS A 129 24.22 10.06 -7.38
C LYS A 129 23.41 10.98 -6.48
N ASP A 130 24.06 11.53 -5.46
CA ASP A 130 23.44 12.60 -4.68
C ASP A 130 23.21 13.79 -5.62
N VAL A 131 21.98 14.32 -5.61
CA VAL A 131 21.69 15.60 -6.26
C VAL A 131 22.48 16.64 -5.49
N ASP A 132 23.29 17.45 -6.16
CA ASP A 132 24.11 18.50 -5.57
C ASP A 132 23.25 19.42 -4.70
N SER A 133 23.13 19.05 -3.43
CA SER A 133 22.62 19.92 -2.40
C SER A 133 23.79 20.83 -2.06
N MET A 134 23.87 21.98 -2.73
CA MET A 134 24.66 23.10 -2.23
C MET A 134 24.37 23.23 -0.71
N ASN A 135 25.42 23.07 0.10
CA ASN A 135 25.51 23.44 1.52
C ASN A 135 24.79 22.61 2.60
N VAL A 136 24.40 21.35 2.40
CA VAL A 136 23.75 20.54 3.47
C VAL A 136 24.73 19.74 4.34
N THR A 137 26.02 19.72 3.99
CA THR A 137 27.06 18.98 4.75
C THR A 137 27.31 19.49 6.18
N ASN A 138 26.81 20.67 6.56
CA ASN A 138 26.93 21.20 7.94
C ASN A 138 25.69 21.00 8.83
N GLU A 139 24.55 20.53 8.32
CA GLU A 139 23.27 20.55 9.08
C GLU A 139 22.72 19.20 9.53
N MET A 140 23.45 18.09 9.35
CA MET A 140 22.96 16.79 9.84
C MET A 140 22.90 16.71 11.38
N GLY A 141 23.56 17.65 12.08
CA GLY A 141 23.45 17.83 13.54
C GLY A 141 22.13 18.46 14.02
N ASN A 142 21.36 19.12 13.15
CA ASN A 142 20.16 19.89 13.53
C ASN A 142 18.84 19.31 12.97
N LEU A 143 18.85 18.12 12.37
CA LEU A 143 17.66 17.53 11.72
C LEU A 143 16.57 17.09 12.72
N PHE A 144 16.93 16.88 13.99
CA PHE A 144 15.98 16.58 15.08
C PHE A 144 15.57 17.81 15.89
N ASP A 145 16.04 19.00 15.53
CA ASP A 145 15.60 20.21 16.20
C ASP A 145 14.20 20.59 15.71
N LEU A 146 13.23 20.48 16.61
CA LEU A 146 11.83 20.81 16.37
C LEU A 146 11.68 22.26 15.86
N GLU A 147 12.58 23.15 16.26
CA GLU A 147 12.60 24.54 15.78
C GLU A 147 12.91 24.64 14.30
N ASN A 148 13.85 23.84 13.80
CA ASN A 148 14.26 23.86 12.40
C ASN A 148 13.17 23.26 11.49
N VAL A 149 12.53 22.17 11.94
CA VAL A 149 11.35 21.61 11.26
C VAL A 149 10.20 22.61 11.24
N LYS A 150 9.94 23.31 12.36
CA LYS A 150 8.90 24.33 12.45
C LYS A 150 9.19 25.53 11.54
N ALA A 151 10.44 25.94 11.42
CA ALA A 151 10.87 27.00 10.51
C ALA A 151 10.67 26.63 9.04
N LEU A 152 11.05 25.40 8.66
CA LEU A 152 10.83 24.88 7.31
C LEU A 152 9.34 24.75 6.98
N MET A 153 8.53 24.28 7.92
CA MET A 153 7.07 24.19 7.76
C MET A 153 6.44 25.58 7.59
N LYS A 154 6.87 26.56 8.39
CA LYS A 154 6.41 27.95 8.28
C LYS A 154 6.79 28.56 6.93
N ARG A 155 7.99 28.26 6.42
CA ARG A 155 8.43 28.68 5.08
C ARG A 155 7.52 28.11 3.99
N VAL A 156 7.22 26.82 4.03
CA VAL A 156 6.32 26.18 3.04
C VAL A 156 4.90 26.75 3.14
N LEU A 157 4.40 26.99 4.36
CA LEU A 157 3.07 27.58 4.59
C LEU A 157 2.98 29.02 4.08
N SER A 158 4.09 29.77 4.12
CA SER A 158 4.15 31.15 3.64
C SER A 158 4.26 31.29 2.11
N MET A 159 4.45 30.19 1.38
CA MET A 159 4.47 30.21 -0.08
C MET A 159 3.05 30.22 -0.65
N ASP A 160 2.85 30.95 -1.74
CA ASP A 160 1.59 31.00 -2.51
C ASP A 160 1.36 29.67 -3.27
N LEU A 161 1.10 28.63 -2.50
CA LEU A 161 0.74 27.30 -2.98
C LEU A 161 -0.78 27.18 -3.10
N ASN A 162 -1.22 26.37 -4.06
CA ASN A 162 -2.63 26.03 -4.22
C ASN A 162 -3.06 25.00 -3.16
N TRP A 163 -3.18 25.46 -1.91
CA TRP A 163 -3.58 24.64 -0.74
C TRP A 163 -4.84 23.79 -0.94
N PRO A 164 -5.91 24.27 -1.60
CA PRO A 164 -7.08 23.44 -1.88
C PRO A 164 -6.74 22.18 -2.70
N LEU A 165 -5.81 22.29 -3.64
CA LEU A 165 -5.40 21.18 -4.50
C LEU A 165 -4.47 20.22 -3.75
N ILE A 166 -3.62 20.73 -2.85
CA ILE A 166 -2.79 19.91 -1.95
C ILE A 166 -3.68 19.07 -1.03
N LEU A 167 -4.66 19.70 -0.37
CA LEU A 167 -5.60 19.03 0.51
C LEU A 167 -6.46 18.00 -0.24
N LEU A 168 -6.83 18.30 -1.49
CA LEU A 168 -7.54 17.35 -2.34
C LEU A 168 -6.69 16.10 -2.62
N CYS A 169 -5.40 16.25 -2.94
CA CYS A 169 -4.49 15.11 -3.13
C CYS A 169 -4.32 14.29 -1.84
N TRP A 170 -4.27 14.94 -0.67
CA TRP A 170 -4.19 14.24 0.62
C TRP A 170 -5.46 13.44 0.88
N LEU A 171 -6.62 14.07 0.69
CA LEU A 171 -7.92 13.44 0.86
C LEU A 171 -8.09 12.25 -0.09
N GLU A 172 -7.67 12.39 -1.34
CA GLU A 172 -7.68 11.31 -2.33
C GLU A 172 -6.83 10.12 -1.88
N ARG A 173 -5.60 10.36 -1.42
CA ARG A 173 -4.70 9.31 -0.94
C ARG A 173 -5.33 8.56 0.23
N MET A 174 -5.78 9.30 1.24
CA MET A 174 -6.42 8.74 2.44
C MET A 174 -7.68 7.94 2.08
N LEU A 175 -8.53 8.47 1.19
CA LEU A 175 -9.73 7.78 0.75
C LEU A 175 -9.39 6.47 0.03
N THR A 176 -8.39 6.48 -0.84
CA THR A 176 -7.92 5.26 -1.54
C THR A 176 -7.44 4.20 -0.53
N SER A 177 -6.64 4.59 0.46
CA SER A 177 -6.15 3.70 1.51
C SER A 177 -7.28 3.14 2.38
N LEU A 178 -8.28 3.96 2.75
CA LEU A 178 -9.48 3.51 3.47
C LEU A 178 -10.30 2.50 2.66
N ASN A 179 -10.46 2.73 1.36
CA ASN A 179 -11.18 1.82 0.48
C ASN A 179 -10.47 0.45 0.40
N ILE A 180 -9.14 0.46 0.23
CA ILE A 180 -8.33 -0.77 0.22
C ILE A 180 -8.44 -1.52 1.55
N ALA A 181 -8.26 -0.82 2.67
CA ALA A 181 -8.36 -1.41 4.01
C ALA A 181 -9.75 -2.01 4.28
N SER A 182 -10.81 -1.32 3.84
CA SER A 182 -12.20 -1.79 3.99
C SER A 182 -12.46 -3.05 3.17
N LEU A 183 -11.96 -3.10 1.93
CA LEU A 183 -12.11 -4.27 1.07
C LEU A 183 -11.30 -5.48 1.56
N TYR A 184 -10.13 -5.27 2.15
CA TYR A 184 -9.35 -6.36 2.76
C TYR A 184 -10.08 -7.10 3.89
N ALA A 185 -10.97 -6.41 4.61
CA ALA A 185 -11.82 -7.07 5.61
C ALA A 185 -12.84 -8.06 4.99
N VAL A 186 -13.10 -7.98 3.67
CA VAL A 186 -14.17 -8.73 2.98
C VAL A 186 -13.65 -9.95 2.22
N PHE A 187 -12.41 -9.97 1.74
CA PHE A 187 -11.91 -10.98 0.76
C PHE A 187 -11.56 -12.38 1.31
N SER A 188 -11.94 -12.71 2.54
CA SER A 188 -11.35 -13.80 3.34
C SER A 188 -11.01 -15.12 2.61
N PRO A 189 -11.87 -15.75 1.77
CA PRO A 189 -11.50 -17.01 1.10
C PRO A 189 -10.79 -16.87 -0.26
N PHE A 190 -10.95 -15.76 -1.00
CA PHE A 190 -10.38 -15.59 -2.36
C PHE A 190 -9.21 -14.62 -2.42
N PHE A 191 -8.75 -14.15 -1.27
CA PHE A 191 -7.85 -13.02 -1.13
C PHE A 191 -6.58 -13.11 -1.99
N GLN A 192 -5.94 -14.28 -2.01
CA GLN A 192 -4.70 -14.48 -2.77
C GLN A 192 -4.90 -14.36 -4.29
N TRP A 193 -5.95 -14.98 -4.83
CA TRP A 193 -6.26 -14.93 -6.26
C TRP A 193 -6.68 -13.53 -6.71
N VAL A 194 -7.47 -12.84 -5.88
CA VAL A 194 -7.85 -11.44 -6.10
C VAL A 194 -6.60 -10.56 -6.18
N LEU A 195 -5.67 -10.71 -5.22
CA LEU A 195 -4.48 -9.86 -5.16
C LEU A 195 -3.52 -10.11 -6.34
N ILE A 196 -3.41 -11.36 -6.81
CA ILE A 196 -2.66 -11.70 -8.03
C ILE A 196 -3.33 -11.04 -9.25
N GLY A 197 -4.66 -11.17 -9.39
CA GLY A 197 -5.40 -10.53 -10.49
C GLY A 197 -5.23 -9.02 -10.51
N VAL A 198 -5.31 -8.38 -9.34
CA VAL A 198 -5.04 -6.95 -9.16
C VAL A 198 -3.61 -6.60 -9.58
N GLY A 199 -2.62 -7.34 -9.10
CA GLY A 199 -1.21 -7.09 -9.41
C GLY A 199 -0.88 -7.23 -10.90
N VAL A 200 -1.43 -8.25 -11.58
CA VAL A 200 -1.26 -8.46 -13.03
C VAL A 200 -1.88 -7.30 -13.80
N LEU A 201 -3.14 -6.98 -13.51
CA LEU A 201 -3.87 -5.92 -14.21
C LEU A 201 -3.22 -4.55 -13.99
N ALA A 202 -2.85 -4.24 -12.75
CA ALA A 202 -2.14 -3.01 -12.38
C ALA A 202 -0.81 -2.85 -13.12
N THR A 203 -0.04 -3.93 -13.22
CA THR A 203 1.24 -3.93 -13.94
C THR A 203 1.02 -3.71 -15.44
N ILE A 204 0.05 -4.39 -16.06
CA ILE A 204 -0.28 -4.22 -17.48
C ILE A 204 -0.69 -2.77 -17.78
N VAL A 205 -1.60 -2.21 -16.99
CA VAL A 205 -2.10 -0.83 -17.17
C VAL A 205 -0.96 0.18 -17.02
N SER A 206 -0.12 0.00 -16.00
CA SER A 206 0.97 0.92 -15.73
C SER A 206 2.08 0.84 -16.79
N VAL A 207 2.37 -0.35 -17.31
CA VAL A 207 3.29 -0.54 -18.46
C VAL A 207 2.71 0.07 -19.73
N ALA A 208 1.42 -0.16 -20.01
CA ALA A 208 0.73 0.46 -21.14
C ALA A 208 0.80 1.99 -21.07
N PHE A 209 0.64 2.57 -19.87
CA PHE A 209 0.78 4.01 -19.65
C PHE A 209 2.14 4.57 -20.12
N ILE A 210 3.22 3.81 -19.93
CA ILE A 210 4.56 4.19 -20.40
C ILE A 210 4.72 3.97 -21.90
N VAL A 211 4.36 2.79 -22.40
CA VAL A 211 4.58 2.41 -23.81
C VAL A 211 3.82 3.33 -24.76
N PHE A 212 2.56 3.60 -24.47
CA PHE A 212 1.72 4.50 -25.27
C PHE A 212 1.94 5.98 -24.98
N ARG A 213 2.86 6.32 -24.06
CA ARG A 213 3.15 7.69 -23.63
C ARG A 213 1.89 8.47 -23.23
N PHE A 214 0.95 7.81 -22.53
CA PHE A 214 -0.31 8.44 -22.11
C PHE A 214 -0.10 9.65 -21.20
N GLY A 215 1.01 9.71 -20.47
CA GLY A 215 1.38 10.89 -19.66
C GLY A 215 1.58 12.19 -20.47
N ASN A 216 1.82 12.10 -21.78
CA ASN A 216 1.91 13.26 -22.67
C ASN A 216 0.61 13.54 -23.42
N LEU A 217 -0.22 12.51 -23.62
CA LEU A 217 -1.45 12.59 -24.41
C LEU A 217 -2.67 12.98 -23.55
N ILE A 218 -2.72 12.47 -22.32
CA ILE A 218 -3.88 12.60 -21.43
C ILE A 218 -3.46 13.47 -20.24
N SER A 219 -4.24 14.52 -19.96
CA SER A 219 -3.95 15.35 -18.79
C SER A 219 -4.09 14.52 -17.50
N PRO A 220 -3.24 14.75 -16.47
CA PRO A 220 -3.36 14.06 -15.19
C PRO A 220 -4.77 14.18 -14.57
N ARG A 221 -5.46 15.30 -14.79
CA ARG A 221 -6.83 15.54 -14.31
C ARG A 221 -7.85 14.59 -14.95
N CYS A 222 -7.73 14.35 -16.26
CA CYS A 222 -8.61 13.40 -16.95
C CYS A 222 -8.38 11.97 -16.46
N THR A 223 -7.12 11.60 -16.26
CA THR A 223 -6.75 10.29 -15.71
C THR A 223 -7.33 10.09 -14.31
N PHE A 224 -7.27 11.13 -13.47
CA PHE A 224 -7.87 11.13 -12.14
C PHE A 224 -9.40 10.95 -12.19
N LEU A 225 -10.11 11.70 -13.06
CA LEU A 225 -11.56 11.55 -13.23
C LEU A 225 -11.96 10.15 -13.69
N ILE A 226 -11.18 9.54 -14.59
CA ILE A 226 -11.39 8.15 -15.02
C ILE A 226 -11.25 7.22 -13.82
N ALA A 227 -10.20 7.37 -13.00
CA ALA A 227 -9.99 6.53 -11.82
C ALA A 227 -11.15 6.65 -10.80
N VAL A 228 -11.64 7.87 -10.55
CA VAL A 228 -12.79 8.09 -9.67
C VAL A 228 -14.07 7.51 -10.26
N SER A 229 -14.31 7.66 -11.57
CA SER A 229 -15.48 7.06 -12.23
C SER A 229 -15.47 5.54 -12.14
N LEU A 230 -14.30 4.90 -12.25
CA LEU A 230 -14.14 3.47 -12.06
C LEU A 230 -14.42 3.04 -10.62
N ALA A 231 -14.07 3.87 -9.62
CA ALA A 231 -14.39 3.64 -8.22
C ALA A 231 -15.90 3.66 -7.97
N ILE A 232 -16.58 4.67 -8.50
CA ILE A 232 -18.04 4.80 -8.40
C ILE A 232 -18.73 3.64 -9.11
N ALA A 233 -18.27 3.28 -10.32
CA ALA A 233 -18.80 2.15 -11.07
C ALA A 233 -18.62 0.82 -10.32
N MET A 234 -17.48 0.63 -9.64
CA MET A 234 -17.25 -0.57 -8.81
C MET A 234 -18.31 -0.69 -7.72
N TYR A 235 -18.58 0.38 -6.97
CA TYR A 235 -19.62 0.35 -5.94
C TYR A 235 -21.03 0.17 -6.51
N ALA A 236 -21.33 0.84 -7.63
CA ALA A 236 -22.64 0.70 -8.28
C ALA A 236 -22.88 -0.74 -8.77
N VAL A 237 -21.90 -1.37 -9.42
CA VAL A 237 -22.04 -2.73 -9.95
C VAL A 237 -21.99 -3.80 -8.85
N SER A 238 -21.17 -3.59 -7.83
CA SER A 238 -21.02 -4.54 -6.72
C SER A 238 -22.16 -4.49 -5.71
N TYR A 239 -23.05 -3.49 -5.84
CA TYR A 239 -24.20 -3.35 -4.97
C TYR A 239 -25.15 -4.55 -5.11
N PRO A 240 -25.61 -5.14 -3.99
CA PRO A 240 -26.50 -6.30 -3.96
C PRO A 240 -27.93 -5.93 -4.39
N TYR A 241 -28.13 -5.62 -5.67
CA TYR A 241 -29.48 -5.41 -6.17
C TYR A 241 -30.32 -6.68 -6.03
N GLU A 242 -31.61 -6.52 -5.74
CA GLU A 242 -32.55 -7.64 -5.51
C GLU A 242 -32.58 -8.65 -6.66
N PHE A 243 -32.27 -8.23 -7.89
CA PHE A 243 -32.26 -9.11 -9.07
C PHE A 243 -31.00 -9.99 -9.20
N ILE A 244 -29.90 -9.64 -8.50
CA ILE A 244 -28.62 -10.37 -8.54
C ILE A 244 -28.41 -11.18 -7.25
N SER A 245 -29.06 -10.76 -6.17
CA SER A 245 -28.67 -11.14 -4.82
C SER A 245 -29.58 -12.19 -4.24
N HIS A 246 -29.01 -13.03 -3.38
CA HIS A 246 -29.73 -14.08 -2.66
C HIS A 246 -29.62 -13.83 -1.16
N LYS A 247 -30.59 -14.31 -0.38
CA LYS A 247 -30.50 -14.18 1.07
C LYS A 247 -29.28 -14.94 1.59
N MET A 248 -28.56 -14.32 2.51
CA MET A 248 -27.35 -14.87 3.09
C MET A 248 -27.67 -16.21 3.81
N GLN A 249 -26.82 -17.22 3.63
CA GLN A 249 -27.05 -18.51 4.29
C GLN A 249 -26.91 -18.41 5.81
N PRO A 250 -27.83 -19.00 6.58
CA PRO A 250 -27.74 -19.03 8.05
C PRO A 250 -26.52 -19.86 8.47
N TYR A 251 -25.91 -19.48 9.59
CA TYR A 251 -24.71 -20.13 10.11
C TYR A 251 -24.90 -21.65 10.30
N ASN A 252 -24.09 -22.43 9.60
CA ASN A 252 -24.09 -23.87 9.69
C ASN A 252 -22.91 -24.37 10.54
N LYS A 253 -23.22 -24.89 11.74
CA LYS A 253 -22.22 -25.36 12.73
C LYS A 253 -21.31 -26.48 12.22
N THR A 254 -21.75 -27.30 11.26
CA THR A 254 -20.93 -28.41 10.71
C THR A 254 -19.93 -27.95 9.64
N ILE A 255 -20.21 -26.86 8.94
CA ILE A 255 -19.37 -26.33 7.85
C ILE A 255 -18.56 -25.11 8.33
N GLY A 256 -18.95 -24.50 9.46
CA GLY A 256 -18.29 -23.29 9.99
C GLY A 256 -18.48 -22.06 9.10
N SER A 257 -19.46 -22.11 8.19
CA SER A 257 -19.77 -21.08 7.21
C SER A 257 -21.20 -20.56 7.37
N GLY A 258 -21.47 -19.39 6.79
CA GLY A 258 -22.74 -18.69 6.94
C GLY A 258 -22.71 -17.64 8.05
N CYS A 259 -23.78 -16.87 8.12
CA CYS A 259 -23.87 -15.72 9.01
C CYS A 259 -24.66 -16.06 10.29
N ASP A 260 -24.09 -15.75 11.47
CA ASP A 260 -24.71 -16.06 12.77
C ASP A 260 -25.55 -14.87 13.27
N THR A 261 -26.88 -15.07 13.30
CA THR A 261 -27.85 -14.08 13.77
C THR A 261 -27.69 -13.71 15.24
N ARG A 262 -26.99 -14.55 16.04
CA ARG A 262 -26.68 -14.26 17.45
C ARG A 262 -25.52 -13.29 17.61
N GLN A 263 -24.61 -13.25 16.64
CA GLN A 263 -23.49 -12.30 16.63
C GLN A 263 -23.82 -11.04 15.84
N TYR A 264 -24.62 -11.15 14.78
CA TYR A 264 -24.89 -10.05 13.85
C TYR A 264 -26.39 -9.92 13.58
N THR A 265 -26.98 -8.79 13.99
CA THR A 265 -28.43 -8.53 13.84
C THR A 265 -28.85 -8.25 12.40
N TRP A 266 -27.91 -7.82 11.54
CA TRP A 266 -28.15 -7.53 10.12
C TRP A 266 -28.23 -8.79 9.24
N CYS A 267 -27.94 -9.96 9.82
CA CYS A 267 -27.84 -11.23 9.12
C CYS A 267 -29.16 -11.67 8.47
N ASP A 268 -30.30 -11.38 9.09
CA ASP A 268 -31.63 -11.76 8.60
C ASP A 268 -32.10 -10.92 7.40
N THR A 269 -31.56 -9.71 7.28
CA THR A 269 -31.92 -8.73 6.25
C THR A 269 -30.87 -8.62 5.14
N ALA A 270 -29.70 -9.23 5.31
CA ALA A 270 -28.60 -9.11 4.36
C ALA A 270 -28.77 -9.99 3.13
N TYR A 271 -28.40 -9.41 2.00
CA TYR A 271 -28.36 -10.07 0.70
C TYR A 271 -26.91 -10.29 0.30
N GLY A 272 -26.61 -11.47 -0.22
CA GLY A 272 -25.32 -11.81 -0.78
C GLY A 272 -25.29 -11.64 -2.30
N THR A 273 -24.30 -10.89 -2.78
CA THR A 273 -24.01 -10.77 -4.22
C THR A 273 -23.28 -12.02 -4.71
N LEU A 274 -23.58 -12.47 -5.93
CA LEU A 274 -22.83 -13.53 -6.61
C LEU A 274 -21.33 -13.18 -6.68
N TRP A 275 -20.47 -14.15 -6.37
CA TRP A 275 -19.02 -13.94 -6.30
C TRP A 275 -18.39 -13.29 -7.54
N PRO A 276 -18.75 -13.62 -8.82
CA PRO A 276 -18.09 -13.01 -9.97
C PRO A 276 -18.45 -11.53 -10.12
N ILE A 277 -19.70 -11.18 -9.75
CA ILE A 277 -20.23 -9.82 -9.88
C ILE A 277 -19.62 -8.89 -8.85
N PHE A 278 -19.17 -9.43 -7.71
CA PHE A 278 -18.38 -8.67 -6.74
C PHE A 278 -16.89 -8.64 -7.11
N VAL A 279 -16.29 -9.79 -7.44
CA VAL A 279 -14.83 -9.90 -7.62
C VAL A 279 -14.34 -9.19 -8.88
N ILE A 280 -15.05 -9.29 -10.02
CA ILE A 280 -14.58 -8.71 -11.29
C ILE A 280 -14.50 -7.17 -11.23
N PRO A 281 -15.53 -6.43 -10.77
CA PRO A 281 -15.44 -4.97 -10.65
C PRO A 281 -14.40 -4.53 -9.64
N VAL A 282 -14.26 -5.25 -8.53
CA VAL A 282 -13.23 -5.00 -7.52
C VAL A 282 -11.83 -5.15 -8.11
N VAL A 283 -11.53 -6.27 -8.78
CA VAL A 283 -10.21 -6.50 -9.39
C VAL A 283 -9.93 -5.46 -10.46
N THR A 284 -10.96 -5.11 -11.25
CA THR A 284 -10.86 -4.07 -12.27
C THR A 284 -10.50 -2.73 -11.65
N TRP A 285 -11.20 -2.30 -10.59
CA TRP A 285 -10.94 -1.02 -9.93
C TRP A 285 -9.61 -1.00 -9.17
N LEU A 286 -9.32 -2.02 -8.36
CA LEU A 286 -8.05 -2.11 -7.63
C LEU A 286 -6.85 -2.20 -8.59
N GLY A 287 -6.99 -2.89 -9.72
CA GLY A 287 -5.94 -3.00 -10.72
C GLY A 287 -5.77 -1.72 -11.54
N THR A 288 -6.84 -1.25 -12.20
CA THR A 288 -6.79 -0.12 -13.14
C THR A 288 -6.94 1.23 -12.43
N GLY A 289 -7.99 1.39 -11.62
CA GLY A 289 -8.37 2.65 -10.99
C GLY A 289 -7.31 3.14 -10.00
N VAL A 290 -6.89 2.28 -9.06
CA VAL A 290 -5.88 2.65 -8.05
C VAL A 290 -4.53 2.96 -8.69
N SER A 291 -4.12 2.20 -9.71
CA SER A 291 -2.86 2.47 -10.43
C SER A 291 -2.88 3.83 -11.13
N LEU A 292 -3.98 4.14 -11.84
CA LEU A 292 -4.15 5.42 -12.53
C LEU A 292 -4.27 6.59 -11.54
N ALA A 293 -5.01 6.41 -10.45
CA ALA A 293 -5.10 7.37 -9.35
C ALA A 293 -3.70 7.66 -8.80
N ALA A 294 -2.91 6.63 -8.46
CA ALA A 294 -1.57 6.80 -7.92
C ALA A 294 -0.63 7.59 -8.86
N ILE A 295 -0.62 7.28 -10.16
CA ILE A 295 0.20 8.01 -11.15
C ILE A 295 -0.24 9.47 -11.24
N SER A 296 -1.56 9.71 -11.33
CA SER A 296 -2.10 11.06 -11.48
C SER A 296 -1.92 11.92 -10.23
N LEU A 297 -2.09 11.34 -9.05
CA LEU A 297 -1.87 11.96 -7.75
C LEU A 297 -0.41 12.37 -7.59
N ASP A 298 0.54 11.43 -7.70
CA ASP A 298 1.96 11.73 -7.47
C ASP A 298 2.49 12.76 -8.49
N THR A 299 2.02 12.69 -9.74
CA THR A 299 2.35 13.67 -10.79
C THR A 299 1.77 15.04 -10.48
N THR A 300 0.48 15.12 -10.14
CA THR A 300 -0.21 16.40 -9.87
C THR A 300 0.35 17.04 -8.64
N TYR A 301 0.49 16.28 -7.56
CA TYR A 301 1.04 16.74 -6.29
C TYR A 301 2.45 17.32 -6.47
N SER A 302 3.33 16.59 -7.15
CA SER A 302 4.68 17.09 -7.42
C SER A 302 4.70 18.31 -8.37
N LYS A 303 3.77 18.43 -9.33
CA LYS A 303 3.63 19.64 -10.17
C LYS A 303 3.16 20.85 -9.37
N VAL A 304 2.23 20.67 -8.43
CA VAL A 304 1.70 21.73 -7.56
C VAL A 304 2.76 22.26 -6.60
N LEU A 305 3.60 21.38 -6.06
CA LEU A 305 4.72 21.79 -5.20
C LEU A 305 5.89 22.44 -5.97
N GLY A 306 5.93 22.29 -7.30
CA GLY A 306 6.92 22.95 -8.14
C GLY A 306 8.36 22.47 -7.85
N LYS A 307 9.26 23.44 -7.64
CA LYS A 307 10.70 23.22 -7.39
C LYS A 307 11.09 23.32 -5.91
N ILE A 308 10.12 23.39 -5.00
CA ILE A 308 10.37 23.43 -3.55
C ILE A 308 10.93 22.08 -3.10
N ASP A 309 11.72 22.06 -2.02
CA ASP A 309 12.10 20.81 -1.34
C ASP A 309 10.86 20.02 -0.91
N GLN A 310 10.51 19.00 -1.70
CA GLN A 310 9.26 18.26 -1.53
C GLN A 310 9.29 17.29 -0.34
N ASN A 311 10.45 17.11 0.31
CA ASN A 311 10.66 16.15 1.40
C ASN A 311 9.61 16.28 2.53
N ILE A 312 9.40 17.50 3.03
CA ILE A 312 8.51 17.75 4.18
C ILE A 312 7.06 17.51 3.79
N MET A 313 6.67 17.97 2.61
CA MET A 313 5.28 17.92 2.14
C MET A 313 4.89 16.47 1.80
N GLN A 314 5.78 15.72 1.15
CA GLN A 314 5.63 14.28 0.93
C GLN A 314 5.59 13.50 2.25
N GLY A 315 6.42 13.87 3.23
CA GLY A 315 6.37 13.27 4.58
C GLY A 315 5.04 13.53 5.28
N ALA A 316 4.54 14.77 5.24
CA ALA A 316 3.26 15.13 5.84
C ALA A 316 2.07 14.39 5.19
N MET A 317 2.10 14.21 3.87
CA MET A 317 1.10 13.39 3.17
C MET A 317 1.12 11.93 3.64
N VAL A 318 2.31 11.34 3.84
CA VAL A 318 2.44 9.96 4.35
C VAL A 318 1.91 9.86 5.77
N VAL A 319 2.21 10.82 6.65
CA VAL A 319 1.66 10.83 8.02
C VAL A 319 0.13 10.89 8.01
N ALA A 320 -0.47 11.70 7.13
CA ALA A 320 -1.92 11.77 6.98
C ALA A 320 -2.51 10.43 6.48
N ASP A 321 -1.84 9.78 5.53
CA ASP A 321 -2.24 8.46 5.02
C ASP A 321 -2.13 7.36 6.09
N ASP A 322 -1.02 7.33 6.85
CA ASP A 322 -0.81 6.37 7.94
C ASP A 322 -1.86 6.53 9.05
N ALA A 323 -2.22 7.77 9.40
CA ALA A 323 -3.32 8.02 10.33
C ALA A 323 -4.64 7.44 9.81
N SER A 324 -4.88 7.53 8.50
CA SER A 324 -6.04 6.93 7.84
C SER A 324 -6.02 5.40 7.91
N GLN A 325 -4.87 4.77 7.70
CA GLN A 325 -4.71 3.32 7.78
C GLN A 325 -4.89 2.77 9.21
N ILE A 326 -4.55 3.56 10.24
CA ILE A 326 -4.81 3.20 11.64
C ILE A 326 -6.32 3.25 11.95
N LEU A 327 -6.99 4.32 11.51
CA LEU A 327 -8.42 4.52 11.78
C LEU A 327 -9.33 3.64 10.92
N GLY A 328 -8.90 3.28 9.71
CA GLY A 328 -9.69 2.56 8.71
C GLY A 328 -10.25 1.23 9.21
N PRO A 329 -9.43 0.29 9.71
CA PRO A 329 -9.92 -0.99 10.24
C PRO A 329 -10.86 -0.83 11.43
N VAL A 330 -10.61 0.15 12.32
CA VAL A 330 -11.49 0.42 13.48
C VAL A 330 -12.86 0.90 13.00
N TYR A 331 -12.87 1.82 12.04
CA TYR A 331 -14.09 2.31 11.39
C TYR A 331 -14.83 1.17 10.66
N ALA A 332 -14.14 0.41 9.82
CA ALA A 332 -14.71 -0.68 9.03
C ALA A 332 -15.29 -1.78 9.93
N ALA A 333 -14.59 -2.19 11.00
CA ALA A 333 -15.08 -3.19 11.95
C ALA A 333 -16.31 -2.70 12.72
N SER A 334 -16.33 -1.43 13.13
CA SER A 334 -17.48 -0.84 13.84
C SER A 334 -18.71 -0.72 12.92
N LEU A 335 -18.49 -0.31 11.67
CA LEU A 335 -19.53 -0.23 10.65
C LEU A 335 -20.09 -1.62 10.33
N PHE A 336 -19.22 -2.61 10.13
CA PHE A 336 -19.60 -3.99 9.87
C PHE A 336 -20.41 -4.59 11.03
N THR A 337 -20.04 -4.32 12.28
CA THR A 337 -20.77 -4.83 13.44
C THR A 337 -22.16 -4.20 13.56
N SER A 338 -22.31 -2.90 13.27
CA SER A 338 -23.56 -2.16 13.49
C SER A 338 -24.58 -2.28 12.36
N LYS A 339 -24.14 -2.18 11.11
CA LYS A 339 -25.02 -2.17 9.93
C LYS A 339 -24.87 -3.39 9.04
N GLY A 340 -23.85 -4.20 9.29
CA GLY A 340 -23.43 -5.20 8.34
C GLY A 340 -22.80 -4.57 7.11
N LEU A 341 -22.19 -5.43 6.31
CA LEU A 341 -21.97 -5.13 4.91
C LEU A 341 -23.24 -5.59 4.20
N GLU A 342 -24.05 -4.67 3.69
CA GLU A 342 -25.04 -5.03 2.66
C GLU A 342 -24.35 -5.79 1.50
N ASN A 343 -23.03 -5.61 1.31
CA ASN A 343 -22.23 -6.27 0.29
C ASN A 343 -21.57 -7.60 0.72
N ALA A 344 -22.16 -8.37 1.64
CA ALA A 344 -21.52 -9.60 2.08
C ALA A 344 -21.52 -10.65 0.95
N VAL A 345 -20.35 -11.16 0.56
CA VAL A 345 -20.25 -12.16 -0.52
C VAL A 345 -20.73 -13.51 0.02
N ASP A 346 -21.77 -14.09 -0.59
CA ASP A 346 -22.16 -15.45 -0.27
C ASP A 346 -21.19 -16.42 -0.96
N CYS A 347 -20.53 -17.24 -0.15
CA CYS A 347 -19.50 -18.18 -0.61
C CYS A 347 -20.19 -19.50 -0.95
N LYS A 348 -20.50 -19.68 -2.24
CA LYS A 348 -20.96 -20.95 -2.78
C LYS A 348 -19.84 -21.71 -3.47
#